data_AF-A0A329UE08-F1
#
_entry.id   AF-A0A329UE08-F1
#
_cell.length_a   1.000
_cell.length_b   1.000
_cell.length_c   1.000
_cell.angle_alpha   90.00
_cell.angle_beta   90.00
_cell.angle_gamma   90.00
#
_symmetry.space_group_name_H-M   'P 1'
#
loop_
_entity.id
_entity.type
_entity.pdbx_description
1 polymer ?
#
loop_
_entity_poly.entity_id
_entity_poly.type
_entity_poly.pdbx_seq_one_letter_code
_entity_poly.pdbx_strand_id
1 'polypeptide(L)'
;MRAIFETLFDIFYLLTVLSVGIRMIRNSKGSAQFQLFGWMAVVLGAGDSFHLVPRALALCTTGLDSYAFQLGLGKWITSVTMTVFYVLLYYVWRQRYHIHGQKAVTLAVYTLSAARVILCMMPQNQWLTNHSPLSWGIYRNLPFALLGLLVIVLFYRSAKENHDTAFRWMWLTIVLSFGFYIPVVLWGDVIPVIGLLMIPKTCAYVWTVLIGYAAMKAEYKKEN
;
A
#
# COMPACT_ATOMS: atom_id res chain seq x y z
N MET A 1 4.10 24.50 11.53
CA MET A 1 4.43 24.29 10.10
C MET A 1 4.40 22.81 9.70
N ARG A 2 5.17 21.91 10.35
CA ARG A 2 5.18 20.47 10.04
C ARG A 2 3.80 19.79 10.10
N ALA A 3 3.02 20.01 11.17
CA ALA A 3 1.67 19.45 11.33
C ALA A 3 0.72 19.86 10.19
N ILE A 4 0.74 21.14 9.79
CA ILE A 4 -0.10 21.66 8.70
C ILE A 4 0.29 21.01 7.37
N PHE A 5 1.59 20.90 7.10
CA PHE A 5 2.08 20.28 5.87
C PHE A 5 1.72 18.79 5.79
N GLU A 6 1.95 18.02 6.86
CA GLU A 6 1.60 16.60 6.93
C GLU A 6 0.09 16.38 6.75
N THR A 7 -0.75 17.15 7.45
CA THR A 7 -2.21 17.06 7.33
C THR A 7 -2.69 17.42 5.91
N LEU A 8 -2.17 18.49 5.31
CA LEU A 8 -2.53 18.85 3.93
C LEU A 8 -2.11 17.76 2.94
N PHE A 9 -0.90 17.25 3.08
CA PHE A 9 -0.40 16.16 2.25
C PHE A 9 -1.30 14.92 2.34
N ASP A 10 -1.67 14.51 3.56
CA ASP A 10 -2.52 13.34 3.81
C ASP A 10 -3.92 13.52 3.20
N ILE A 11 -4.50 14.73 3.29
CA ILE A 11 -5.79 15.05 2.65
C ILE A 11 -5.69 14.94 1.13
N PHE A 12 -4.70 15.59 0.51
CA PHE A 12 -4.50 15.53 -0.94
C PHE A 12 -4.24 14.11 -1.42
N TYR A 13 -3.45 13.34 -0.68
CA TYR A 13 -3.19 11.94 -0.94
C TYR A 13 -4.48 11.12 -0.96
N LEU A 14 -5.26 11.15 0.12
CA LEU A 14 -6.49 10.38 0.26
C LEU A 14 -7.50 10.73 -0.84
N LEU A 15 -7.71 12.03 -1.08
CA LEU A 15 -8.59 12.50 -2.14
C LEU A 15 -8.14 12.00 -3.51
N THR A 16 -6.83 12.07 -3.80
CA THR A 16 -6.29 11.63 -5.09
C THR A 16 -6.48 10.14 -5.30
N VAL A 17 -6.06 9.31 -4.35
CA VAL A 17 -6.11 7.85 -4.49
C VAL A 17 -7.55 7.35 -4.55
N LEU A 18 -8.44 7.87 -3.70
CA LEU A 18 -9.86 7.49 -3.72
C LEU A 18 -10.55 7.95 -5.01
N SER A 19 -10.34 9.20 -5.43
CA SER A 19 -10.97 9.74 -6.64
C SER A 19 -10.52 8.99 -7.89
N VAL A 20 -9.21 8.71 -8.01
CA VAL A 20 -8.66 7.94 -9.13
C VAL A 20 -9.16 6.49 -9.08
N GLY A 21 -9.16 5.84 -7.92
CA GLY A 21 -9.65 4.48 -7.74
C GLY A 21 -11.11 4.33 -8.15
N ILE A 22 -12.00 5.19 -7.65
CA ILE A 22 -13.43 5.21 -8.02
C ILE A 22 -13.60 5.46 -9.52
N ARG A 23 -12.81 6.39 -10.08
CA ARG A 23 -12.87 6.69 -11.51
C ARG A 23 -12.42 5.51 -12.37
N MET A 24 -11.40 4.75 -11.94
CA MET A 24 -10.98 3.52 -12.62
C MET A 24 -12.07 2.46 -12.59
N ILE A 25 -12.70 2.22 -11.44
CA ILE A 25 -13.79 1.25 -11.31
C ILE A 25 -14.94 1.62 -12.27
N ARG A 26 -15.42 2.87 -12.22
CA ARG A 26 -16.56 3.33 -13.04
C ARG A 26 -16.28 3.32 -14.54
N ASN A 27 -15.05 3.58 -14.95
CA ASN A 27 -14.68 3.67 -16.36
C ASN A 27 -13.97 2.42 -16.87
N SER A 28 -13.96 1.32 -16.11
CA SER A 28 -13.22 0.10 -16.46
C SER A 28 -13.77 -0.66 -17.68
N LYS A 29 -14.90 -0.24 -18.30
CA LYS A 29 -15.49 -0.82 -19.52
C LYS A 29 -15.47 -2.37 -19.59
N GLY A 30 -15.62 -3.06 -18.45
CA GLY A 30 -15.56 -4.53 -18.37
C GLY A 30 -14.14 -5.16 -18.29
N SER A 31 -13.07 -4.36 -18.34
CA SER A 31 -11.70 -4.83 -18.09
C SER A 31 -11.49 -5.19 -16.62
N ALA A 32 -11.41 -6.49 -16.36
CA ALA A 32 -11.14 -7.04 -15.03
C ALA A 32 -9.83 -6.48 -14.43
N GLN A 33 -8.81 -6.25 -15.25
CA GLN A 33 -7.53 -5.65 -14.81
C GLN A 33 -7.74 -4.27 -14.20
N PHE A 34 -8.40 -3.35 -14.91
CA PHE A 34 -8.58 -1.98 -14.44
C PHE A 34 -9.60 -1.87 -13.30
N GLN A 35 -10.58 -2.78 -13.25
CA GLN A 35 -11.49 -2.87 -12.12
C GLN A 35 -10.77 -3.33 -10.84
N LEU A 36 -9.92 -4.37 -10.93
CA LEU A 36 -9.08 -4.82 -9.81
C LEU A 36 -8.12 -3.73 -9.35
N PHE A 37 -7.52 -3.00 -10.30
CA PHE A 37 -6.61 -1.90 -9.99
C PHE A 37 -7.32 -0.73 -9.31
N GLY A 38 -8.54 -0.41 -9.74
CA GLY A 38 -9.38 0.60 -9.10
C GLY A 38 -9.76 0.20 -7.67
N TRP A 39 -10.16 -1.06 -7.45
CA TRP A 39 -10.42 -1.58 -6.10
C TRP A 39 -9.17 -1.55 -5.22
N MET A 40 -8.01 -1.91 -5.78
CA MET A 40 -6.72 -1.84 -5.09
C MET A 40 -6.44 -0.40 -4.59
N ALA A 41 -6.67 0.61 -5.42
CA ALA A 41 -6.52 2.01 -5.03
C ALA A 41 -7.53 2.41 -3.94
N VAL A 42 -8.78 1.98 -4.03
CA VAL A 42 -9.79 2.25 -2.99
C VAL A 42 -9.43 1.59 -1.66
N VAL A 43 -8.98 0.33 -1.67
CA VAL A 43 -8.53 -0.38 -0.45
C VAL A 43 -7.35 0.33 0.21
N LEU A 44 -6.40 0.82 -0.58
CA LEU A 44 -5.29 1.62 -0.09
C LEU A 44 -5.77 2.90 0.60
N GLY A 45 -6.54 3.74 -0.10
CA GLY A 45 -7.01 5.02 0.45
C GLY A 45 -7.95 4.85 1.64
N ALA A 46 -8.90 3.92 1.56
CA ALA A 46 -9.83 3.64 2.65
C ALA A 46 -9.09 3.09 3.87
N GLY A 47 -8.15 2.16 3.67
CA GLY A 47 -7.36 1.58 4.75
C GLY A 47 -6.43 2.57 5.45
N ASP A 48 -5.81 3.48 4.69
CA ASP A 48 -4.95 4.53 5.25
C ASP A 48 -5.76 5.59 6.00
N SER A 49 -7.01 5.85 5.60
CA SER A 49 -7.85 6.85 6.27
C SER A 49 -8.06 6.55 7.77
N PHE A 50 -8.10 5.27 8.16
CA PHE A 50 -8.25 4.85 9.56
C PHE A 50 -7.09 5.26 10.48
N HIS A 51 -5.90 5.52 9.96
CA HIS A 51 -4.79 6.05 10.77
C HIS A 51 -4.46 7.51 10.45
N LEU A 52 -4.59 7.94 9.19
CA LEU A 52 -4.27 9.31 8.78
C LEU A 52 -5.28 10.34 9.31
N VAL A 53 -6.57 10.01 9.35
CA VAL A 53 -7.59 10.95 9.87
C VAL A 53 -7.40 11.18 11.38
N PRO A 54 -7.27 10.14 12.24
CA PRO A 54 -6.93 10.36 13.65
C PRO A 54 -5.59 11.08 13.84
N ARG A 55 -4.60 10.80 13.00
CA ARG A 55 -3.28 11.46 13.07
C ARG A 55 -3.36 12.95 12.75
N ALA A 56 -4.09 13.32 11.69
CA ALA A 56 -4.33 14.71 11.33
C ALA A 56 -5.05 15.47 12.46
N LEU A 57 -6.07 14.85 13.07
CA LEU A 57 -6.77 15.42 14.22
C LEU A 57 -5.82 15.58 15.40
N ALA A 58 -5.07 14.54 15.78
CA ALA A 58 -4.13 14.56 16.89
C ALA A 58 -3.04 15.63 16.74
N LEU A 59 -2.52 15.84 15.53
CA LEU A 59 -1.53 16.88 15.22
C LEU A 59 -2.12 18.30 15.30
N CYS A 60 -3.43 18.45 15.17
CA CYS A 60 -4.14 19.74 15.17
C CYS A 60 -4.87 20.05 16.49
N THR A 61 -5.00 19.10 17.42
CA THR A 61 -5.75 19.26 18.68
C THR A 61 -4.88 19.03 19.92
N THR A 62 -5.00 17.87 20.58
CA THR A 62 -4.48 17.58 21.93
C THR A 62 -3.18 16.77 21.93
N GLY A 63 -2.59 16.51 20.76
CA GLY A 63 -1.35 15.74 20.60
C GLY A 63 -1.57 14.24 20.37
N LEU A 64 -0.51 13.55 19.92
CA LEU A 64 -0.56 12.13 19.53
C LEU A 64 -0.91 11.19 20.70
N ASP A 65 -0.54 11.55 21.92
CA ASP A 65 -0.73 10.71 23.11
C ASP A 65 -2.21 10.52 23.48
N SER A 66 -3.06 11.52 23.23
CA SER A 66 -4.51 11.41 23.47
C SER A 66 -5.23 10.51 22.46
N TYR A 67 -4.59 10.20 21.33
CA TYR A 67 -5.15 9.40 20.24
C TYR A 67 -4.47 8.04 20.09
N ALA A 68 -3.72 7.60 21.09
CA ALA A 68 -2.98 6.33 21.09
C ALA A 68 -3.84 5.13 20.63
N PHE A 69 -5.07 5.03 21.14
CA PHE A 69 -6.01 3.98 20.77
C PHE A 69 -6.41 4.06 19.29
N GLN A 70 -6.81 5.24 18.81
CA GLN A 70 -7.26 5.44 17.42
C GLN A 70 -6.11 5.25 16.43
N LEU A 71 -4.92 5.74 16.76
CA LEU A 71 -3.70 5.55 15.95
C LEU A 71 -3.29 4.08 15.92
N GLY A 72 -3.39 3.39 17.06
CA GLY A 72 -3.13 1.97 17.18
C GLY A 72 -4.06 1.10 16.35
N LEU A 73 -5.37 1.33 16.49
CA LEU A 73 -6.41 0.68 15.71
C LEU A 73 -6.24 0.96 14.22
N GLY A 74 -5.95 2.21 13.87
CA GLY A 74 -5.67 2.63 12.50
C GLY A 74 -4.49 1.87 11.90
N LYS A 75 -3.35 1.81 12.61
CA LYS A 75 -2.16 1.05 12.16
C LYS A 75 -2.46 -0.44 11.96
N TRP A 76 -3.28 -1.04 12.82
CA TRP A 76 -3.71 -2.43 12.67
C TRP A 76 -4.55 -2.62 11.40
N ILE A 77 -5.59 -1.81 11.20
CA ILE A 77 -6.45 -1.85 10.00
C ILE A 77 -5.59 -1.65 8.75
N THR A 78 -4.75 -0.61 8.74
CA THR A 78 -3.84 -0.32 7.62
C THR A 78 -2.89 -1.47 7.32
N SER A 79 -2.38 -2.18 8.34
CA SER A 79 -1.53 -3.36 8.11
C SER A 79 -2.28 -4.48 7.36
N VAL A 80 -3.54 -4.72 7.71
CA VAL A 80 -4.40 -5.70 7.03
C VAL A 80 -4.75 -5.24 5.61
N THR A 81 -5.20 -4.00 5.43
CA THR A 81 -5.58 -3.47 4.11
C THR A 81 -4.38 -3.37 3.17
N MET A 82 -3.20 -3.03 3.67
CA MET A 82 -1.96 -3.09 2.89
C MET A 82 -1.61 -4.51 2.45
N THR A 83 -1.97 -5.52 3.24
CA THR A 83 -1.80 -6.92 2.84
C THR A 83 -2.75 -7.26 1.69
N VAL A 84 -4.02 -6.85 1.81
CA VAL A 84 -5.02 -7.01 0.74
C VAL A 84 -4.60 -6.25 -0.52
N PHE A 85 -4.03 -5.05 -0.40
CA PHE A 85 -3.49 -4.27 -1.50
C PHE A 85 -2.48 -5.09 -2.33
N TYR A 86 -1.51 -5.75 -1.69
CA TYR A 86 -0.51 -6.56 -2.42
C TYR A 86 -1.11 -7.83 -3.04
N VAL A 87 -2.15 -8.41 -2.43
CA VAL A 87 -2.90 -9.52 -3.04
C VAL A 87 -3.64 -9.03 -4.29
N LEU A 88 -4.30 -7.87 -4.24
CA LEU A 88 -4.95 -7.28 -5.40
C LEU A 88 -3.94 -6.91 -6.49
N LEU A 89 -2.79 -6.35 -6.10
CA LEU A 89 -1.69 -6.02 -7.02
C LEU A 89 -1.12 -7.27 -7.70
N TYR A 90 -1.05 -8.41 -6.99
CA TYR A 90 -0.71 -9.70 -7.59
C TYR A 90 -1.76 -10.14 -8.63
N TYR A 91 -3.05 -9.98 -8.35
CA TYR A 91 -4.10 -10.30 -9.33
C TYR A 91 -4.10 -9.36 -10.53
N VAL A 92 -3.80 -8.07 -10.33
CA VAL A 92 -3.54 -7.12 -11.43
C VAL A 92 -2.41 -7.63 -12.31
N TRP A 93 -1.27 -8.04 -11.72
CA TRP A 93 -0.15 -8.61 -12.47
C TRP A 93 -0.57 -9.83 -13.30
N ARG A 94 -1.34 -10.74 -12.69
CA ARG A 94 -1.84 -11.93 -13.41
C ARG A 94 -2.72 -11.58 -14.60
N GLN A 95 -3.62 -10.60 -14.44
CA GLN A 95 -4.49 -10.17 -15.52
C GLN A 95 -3.71 -9.44 -16.62
N ARG A 96 -2.79 -8.54 -16.24
CA ARG A 96 -1.99 -7.73 -17.19
C ARG A 96 -1.14 -8.57 -18.12
N TYR A 97 -0.53 -9.64 -17.59
CA TYR A 97 0.37 -10.50 -18.35
C TYR A 97 -0.26 -11.86 -18.72
N HIS A 98 -1.59 -11.98 -18.64
CA HIS A 98 -2.34 -13.19 -18.99
C HIS A 98 -1.78 -14.48 -18.36
N ILE A 99 -1.39 -14.41 -17.09
CA ILE A 99 -0.74 -15.51 -16.39
C ILE A 99 -1.78 -16.50 -15.85
N HIS A 100 -1.82 -17.66 -16.51
CA HIS A 100 -2.63 -18.82 -16.11
C HIS A 100 -1.74 -19.92 -15.49
N GLY A 101 -2.26 -20.64 -14.48
CA GLY A 101 -1.63 -21.87 -13.98
C GLY A 101 -0.51 -21.74 -12.93
N GLN A 102 -0.14 -20.54 -12.46
CA GLN A 102 0.89 -20.37 -11.42
C GLN A 102 0.42 -20.67 -9.99
N LYS A 103 0.09 -21.94 -9.72
CA LYS A 103 -0.41 -22.41 -8.41
C LYS A 103 0.60 -22.17 -7.28
N ALA A 104 1.90 -22.42 -7.53
CA ALA A 104 2.95 -22.24 -6.53
C ALA A 104 3.11 -20.77 -6.09
N VAL A 105 3.12 -19.83 -7.04
CA VAL A 105 3.21 -18.39 -6.75
C VAL A 105 1.95 -17.90 -6.03
N THR A 106 0.77 -18.35 -6.49
CA THR A 106 -0.51 -18.03 -5.85
C THR A 106 -0.53 -18.52 -4.39
N LEU A 107 -0.06 -19.75 -4.16
CA LEU A 107 0.07 -20.32 -2.82
C LEU A 107 1.02 -19.49 -1.96
N ALA A 108 2.20 -19.14 -2.48
CA ALA A 108 3.16 -18.30 -1.74
C ALA A 108 2.57 -16.94 -1.34
N VAL A 109 1.85 -16.27 -2.26
CA VAL A 109 1.14 -15.01 -1.97
C VAL A 109 0.16 -15.22 -0.82
N TYR A 110 -0.72 -16.22 -0.89
CA TYR A 110 -1.70 -16.47 0.15
C TYR A 110 -1.08 -16.89 1.48
N THR A 111 -0.05 -17.72 1.47
CA THR A 111 0.66 -18.14 2.69
C THR A 111 1.32 -16.94 3.37
N LEU A 112 2.01 -16.08 2.62
CA LEU A 112 2.64 -14.87 3.19
C LEU A 112 1.60 -13.87 3.70
N SER A 113 0.51 -13.66 2.97
CA SER A 113 -0.60 -12.80 3.38
C SER A 113 -1.30 -13.34 4.63
N ALA A 114 -1.61 -14.64 4.68
CA ALA A 114 -2.24 -15.27 5.83
C ALA A 114 -1.31 -15.22 7.06
N ALA A 115 -0.03 -15.54 6.90
CA ALA A 115 0.96 -15.43 7.97
C ALA A 115 1.01 -14.00 8.52
N ARG A 116 1.02 -12.98 7.65
CA ARG A 116 0.97 -11.58 8.08
C ARG A 116 -0.29 -11.24 8.85
N VAL A 117 -1.47 -11.63 8.34
CA VAL A 117 -2.75 -11.33 9.00
C VAL A 117 -2.78 -11.99 10.38
N ILE A 118 -2.41 -13.27 10.49
CA ILE A 118 -2.33 -14.00 11.76
C ILE A 118 -1.39 -13.27 12.72
N LEU A 119 -0.18 -12.91 12.27
CA LEU A 119 0.77 -12.18 13.09
C LEU A 119 0.26 -10.80 13.50
N CYS A 120 -0.58 -10.13 12.70
CA CYS A 120 -1.22 -8.87 13.08
C CYS A 120 -2.34 -9.05 14.10
N MET A 121 -2.97 -10.23 14.17
CA MET A 121 -4.04 -10.54 15.16
C MET A 121 -3.50 -10.91 16.54
N MET A 122 -2.21 -11.25 16.65
CA MET A 122 -1.60 -11.65 17.90
C MET A 122 -1.66 -10.51 18.95
N PRO A 123 -2.16 -10.75 20.17
CA PRO A 123 -2.31 -9.71 21.20
C PRO A 123 -0.97 -9.07 21.61
N GLN A 124 0.13 -9.78 21.40
CA GLN A 124 1.50 -9.32 21.70
C GLN A 124 1.96 -8.15 20.82
N ASN A 125 1.23 -7.82 19.75
CA ASN A 125 1.47 -6.57 19.02
C ASN A 125 1.18 -5.33 19.87
N GLN A 126 0.30 -5.46 20.87
CA GLN A 126 -0.13 -4.38 21.76
C GLN A 126 -0.53 -3.11 20.99
N TRP A 127 -1.25 -3.27 19.87
CA TRP A 127 -1.59 -2.20 18.94
C TRP A 127 -2.24 -0.99 19.61
N LEU A 128 -3.05 -1.23 20.65
CA LEU A 128 -3.84 -0.21 21.35
C LEU A 128 -3.10 0.45 22.52
N THR A 129 -1.83 0.07 22.74
CA THR A 129 -0.98 0.67 23.78
C THR A 129 0.14 1.47 23.12
N ASN A 130 0.70 2.45 23.84
CA ASN A 130 1.84 3.25 23.35
C ASN A 130 3.16 2.47 23.27
N HIS A 131 3.17 1.16 23.58
CA HIS A 131 4.39 0.35 23.65
C HIS A 131 4.31 -0.90 22.75
N SER A 132 4.16 -0.71 21.44
CA SER A 132 4.33 -1.83 20.49
C SER A 132 5.79 -2.34 20.50
N PRO A 133 6.05 -3.62 20.80
CA PRO A 133 7.41 -4.14 20.79
C PRO A 133 8.00 -4.17 19.37
N LEU A 134 9.25 -3.71 19.22
CA LEU A 134 9.96 -3.72 17.93
C LEU A 134 10.04 -5.12 17.32
N SER A 135 10.26 -6.16 18.14
CA SER A 135 10.33 -7.56 17.69
C SER A 135 9.04 -8.01 16.97
N TRP A 136 7.88 -7.68 17.52
CA TRP A 136 6.58 -7.95 16.87
C TRP A 136 6.38 -7.09 15.62
N GLY A 137 6.88 -5.85 15.64
CA GLY A 137 7.01 -5.01 14.45
C GLY A 137 7.80 -5.68 13.32
N ILE A 138 8.89 -6.37 13.63
CA ILE A 138 9.70 -7.12 12.66
C ILE A 138 8.96 -8.39 12.21
N TYR A 139 8.42 -9.20 13.14
CA TYR A 139 7.76 -10.46 12.80
C TYR A 139 6.59 -10.27 11.83
N ARG A 140 5.70 -9.31 12.07
CA ARG A 140 4.55 -9.06 11.18
C ARG A 140 4.94 -8.47 9.82
N ASN A 141 6.09 -7.81 9.73
CA ASN A 141 6.57 -7.18 8.51
C ASN A 141 7.51 -8.05 7.69
N LEU A 142 8.07 -9.11 8.25
CA LEU A 142 8.90 -10.05 7.50
C LEU A 142 8.10 -10.76 6.38
N PRO A 143 6.91 -11.35 6.63
CA PRO A 143 6.09 -11.90 5.54
C PRO A 143 5.66 -10.83 4.53
N PHE A 144 5.47 -9.59 5.00
CA PHE A 144 5.13 -8.48 4.10
C PHE A 144 6.27 -8.11 3.16
N ALA A 145 7.49 -8.02 3.67
CA ALA A 145 8.67 -7.71 2.87
C ALA A 145 8.93 -8.81 1.83
N LEU A 146 8.74 -10.08 2.22
CA LEU A 146 8.82 -11.21 1.28
C LEU A 146 7.74 -11.15 0.21
N LEU A 147 6.49 -10.82 0.57
CA LEU A 147 5.41 -10.62 -0.39
C LEU A 147 5.72 -9.46 -1.35
N GLY A 148 6.24 -8.36 -0.82
CA GLY A 148 6.70 -7.23 -1.59
C GLY A 148 7.79 -7.60 -2.60
N LEU A 149 8.84 -8.28 -2.13
CA LEU A 149 9.93 -8.76 -2.96
C LEU A 149 9.43 -9.70 -4.07
N LEU A 150 8.53 -10.62 -3.74
CA LEU A 150 7.90 -11.51 -4.72
C LEU A 150 7.22 -10.68 -5.82
N VAL A 151 6.37 -9.73 -5.46
CA VAL A 151 5.65 -8.88 -6.43
C VAL A 151 6.61 -8.00 -7.24
N ILE A 152 7.70 -7.49 -6.65
CA ILE A 152 8.76 -6.75 -7.37
C ILE A 152 9.36 -7.63 -8.48
N VAL A 153 9.76 -8.86 -8.14
CA VAL A 153 10.38 -9.79 -9.10
C VAL A 153 9.41 -10.13 -10.23
N LEU A 154 8.13 -10.36 -9.91
CA LEU A 154 7.10 -10.64 -10.91
C LEU A 154 6.91 -9.48 -11.89
N PHE A 155 6.73 -8.24 -11.40
CA PHE A 155 6.58 -7.09 -12.29
C PHE A 155 7.86 -6.77 -13.07
N TYR A 156 9.04 -6.88 -12.46
CA TYR A 156 10.30 -6.61 -13.15
C TYR A 156 10.51 -7.57 -14.33
N ARG A 157 10.35 -8.88 -14.10
CA ARG A 157 10.51 -9.89 -15.16
C ARG A 157 9.46 -9.73 -16.25
N SER A 158 8.17 -9.67 -15.87
CA SER A 158 7.10 -9.60 -16.86
C SER A 158 7.11 -8.30 -17.66
N ALA A 159 7.41 -7.16 -17.04
CA ALA A 159 7.51 -5.89 -17.77
C ALA A 159 8.68 -5.90 -18.78
N LYS A 160 9.81 -6.52 -18.41
CA LYS A 160 10.98 -6.65 -19.28
C LYS A 160 10.72 -7.63 -20.44
N GLU A 161 10.13 -8.79 -20.15
CA GLU A 161 9.83 -9.84 -21.15
C GLU A 161 8.76 -9.40 -22.15
N ASN A 162 7.74 -8.63 -21.71
CA ASN A 162 6.65 -8.17 -22.57
C ASN A 162 6.90 -6.77 -23.17
N HIS A 163 8.07 -6.18 -22.95
CA HIS A 163 8.39 -4.79 -23.35
C HIS A 163 7.28 -3.79 -22.96
N ASP A 164 6.68 -3.97 -21.78
CA ASP A 164 5.48 -3.23 -21.36
C ASP A 164 5.85 -1.81 -20.96
N THR A 165 5.63 -0.87 -21.88
CA THR A 165 5.96 0.55 -21.68
C THR A 165 5.07 1.23 -20.64
N ALA A 166 3.85 0.74 -20.42
CA ALA A 166 2.90 1.32 -19.48
C ALA A 166 3.25 0.94 -18.03
N PHE A 167 3.57 -0.33 -17.77
CA PHE A 167 3.89 -0.83 -16.43
C PHE A 167 5.39 -0.95 -16.13
N ARG A 168 6.29 -0.49 -17.03
CA ARG A 168 7.76 -0.59 -16.87
C ARG A 168 8.32 -0.10 -15.53
N TRP A 169 7.65 0.88 -14.91
CA TRP A 169 8.08 1.49 -13.65
C TRP A 169 7.36 0.92 -12.41
N MET A 170 6.42 -0.02 -12.57
CA MET A 170 5.64 -0.57 -11.47
C MET A 170 6.51 -1.25 -10.41
N TRP A 171 7.53 -2.02 -10.82
CA TRP A 171 8.44 -2.64 -9.86
C TRP A 171 9.24 -1.59 -9.06
N LEU A 172 9.59 -0.47 -9.70
CA LEU A 172 10.37 0.60 -9.06
C LEU A 172 9.54 1.33 -7.99
N THR A 173 8.24 1.53 -8.22
CA THR A 173 7.38 2.15 -7.20
C THR A 173 7.30 1.29 -5.94
N ILE A 174 7.26 -0.03 -6.10
CA ILE A 174 7.25 -0.99 -4.99
C ILE A 174 8.60 -0.98 -4.27
N VAL A 175 9.72 -1.00 -5.01
CA VAL A 175 11.07 -0.91 -4.43
C VAL A 175 11.23 0.37 -3.60
N LEU A 176 10.84 1.53 -4.14
CA LEU A 176 10.90 2.79 -3.42
C LEU A 176 10.02 2.75 -2.17
N SER A 177 8.80 2.24 -2.29
CA SER A 177 7.89 2.11 -1.15
C SER A 177 8.48 1.30 -0.01
N PHE A 178 9.05 0.12 -0.29
CA PHE A 178 9.70 -0.70 0.73
C PHE A 178 11.01 -0.10 1.24
N GLY A 179 11.79 0.53 0.35
CA GLY A 179 13.03 1.21 0.70
C GLY A 179 12.83 2.32 1.73
N PHE A 180 11.72 3.06 1.63
CA PHE A 180 11.34 4.05 2.64
C PHE A 180 10.62 3.43 3.84
N TYR A 181 9.89 2.32 3.67
CA TYR A 181 9.16 1.67 4.75
C TYR A 181 10.05 0.98 5.78
N ILE A 182 11.06 0.23 5.33
CA ILE A 182 11.92 -0.57 6.22
C ILE A 182 12.60 0.31 7.28
N PRO A 183 13.21 1.46 6.94
CA PRO A 183 13.78 2.34 7.95
C PRO A 183 12.75 2.86 8.94
N VAL A 184 11.54 3.17 8.50
CA VAL A 184 10.47 3.65 9.37
C VAL A 184 10.05 2.59 10.38
N VAL A 185 9.97 1.33 9.98
CA VAL A 185 9.62 0.23 10.90
C VAL A 185 10.71 0.01 11.95
N LEU A 186 11.98 0.13 11.57
CA LEU A 186 13.10 -0.22 12.45
C LEU A 186 13.47 0.92 13.41
N TRP A 187 13.36 2.18 12.96
CA TRP A 187 13.88 3.33 13.70
C TRP A 187 12.88 4.47 13.88
N GLY A 188 11.66 4.38 13.33
CA GLY A 188 10.66 5.45 13.40
C GLY A 188 10.26 5.84 14.83
N ASP A 189 10.26 4.88 15.74
CA ASP A 189 9.92 5.11 17.15
C ASP A 189 11.10 5.70 17.96
N VAL A 190 12.34 5.58 17.46
CA VAL A 190 13.55 6.09 18.13
C VAL A 190 13.99 7.44 17.55
N ILE A 191 13.86 7.62 16.24
CA ILE A 191 14.32 8.81 15.50
C ILE A 191 13.11 9.43 14.77
N PRO A 192 12.44 10.44 15.35
CA PRO A 192 11.22 11.03 14.80
C PRO A 192 11.34 11.62 13.38
N VAL A 193 12.57 11.94 12.95
CA VAL A 193 12.86 12.42 11.58
C VAL A 193 12.72 11.29 10.56
N ILE A 194 13.02 10.04 10.92
CA ILE A 194 12.86 8.88 10.03
C ILE A 194 11.39 8.67 9.69
N GLY A 195 10.46 9.02 10.59
CA GLY A 195 9.03 9.03 10.30
C GLY A 195 8.62 9.87 9.09
N LEU A 196 9.42 10.88 8.69
CA LEU A 196 9.17 11.68 7.48
C LEU A 196 9.31 10.87 6.18
N LEU A 197 9.99 9.71 6.20
CA LEU A 197 10.07 8.81 5.05
C LEU A 197 8.72 8.19 4.68
N MET A 198 7.69 8.33 5.53
CA MET A 198 6.31 7.99 5.15
C MET A 198 5.81 8.83 3.97
N ILE A 199 6.24 10.09 3.82
CA ILE A 199 5.83 10.98 2.72
C ILE A 199 6.31 10.43 1.36
N PRO A 200 7.63 10.22 1.12
CA PRO A 200 8.10 9.68 -0.15
C PRO A 200 7.59 8.24 -0.39
N LYS A 201 7.38 7.43 0.65
CA LYS A 201 6.66 6.14 0.55
C LYS A 201 5.26 6.32 -0.02
N THR A 202 4.48 7.25 0.51
CA THR A 202 3.12 7.54 0.05
C THR A 202 3.11 8.06 -1.39
N CYS A 203 4.07 8.90 -1.78
CA CYS A 203 4.25 9.32 -3.17
C CYS A 203 4.48 8.13 -4.11
N ALA A 204 5.22 7.10 -3.70
CA ALA A 204 5.41 5.90 -4.50
C ALA A 204 4.10 5.11 -4.70
N TYR A 205 3.22 5.08 -3.70
CA TYR A 205 1.88 4.50 -3.84
C TYR A 205 0.96 5.33 -4.75
N VAL A 206 0.99 6.66 -4.64
CA VAL A 206 0.27 7.54 -5.58
C VAL A 206 0.75 7.28 -7.00
N TRP A 207 2.07 7.20 -7.21
CA TRP A 207 2.64 6.90 -8.51
C TRP A 207 2.18 5.54 -9.06
N THR A 208 2.13 4.51 -8.19
CA THR A 208 1.55 3.21 -8.52
C THR A 208 0.12 3.37 -9.05
N VAL A 209 -0.75 4.07 -8.31
CA VAL A 209 -2.14 4.30 -8.70
C VAL A 209 -2.25 5.06 -10.04
N LEU A 210 -1.41 6.07 -10.23
CA LEU A 210 -1.37 6.87 -11.45
C LEU A 210 -0.88 6.08 -12.67
N ILE A 211 0.05 5.14 -12.52
CA ILE A 211 0.49 4.26 -13.62
C ILE A 211 -0.70 3.47 -14.16
N GLY A 212 -1.48 2.82 -13.29
CA GLY A 212 -2.65 2.05 -13.73
C GLY A 212 -3.74 2.91 -14.36
N TYR A 213 -3.98 4.10 -13.82
CA TYR A 213 -4.95 5.04 -14.40
C TYR A 213 -4.51 5.60 -15.76
N ALA A 214 -3.23 5.93 -15.91
CA ALA A 214 -2.66 6.38 -17.17
C ALA A 214 -2.71 5.28 -18.24
N ALA A 215 -2.39 4.04 -17.87
CA ALA A 215 -2.52 2.88 -18.74
C ALA A 215 -3.96 2.69 -19.24
N MET A 216 -4.93 2.75 -18.33
CA MET A 216 -6.36 2.67 -18.68
C MET A 216 -6.78 3.74 -19.69
N LYS A 217 -6.38 4.99 -19.45
CA LYS A 217 -6.68 6.09 -20.38
C LYS A 217 -6.02 5.92 -21.75
N ALA A 218 -4.77 5.47 -21.77
CA ALA A 218 -4.02 5.30 -23.00
C ALA A 218 -4.60 4.16 -23.85
N GLU A 219 -4.99 3.05 -23.24
CA GLU A 219 -5.60 1.91 -23.93
C GLU A 219 -6.96 2.29 -24.51
N TYR A 220 -7.86 2.90 -23.72
CA TYR A 220 -9.16 3.33 -24.24
C TYR A 220 -9.11 4.47 -25.25
N LYS A 221 -8.05 5.28 -25.28
CA LYS A 221 -7.86 6.27 -26.34
C LYS A 221 -7.47 5.61 -27.67
N LYS A 222 -6.84 4.44 -27.66
CA LYS A 222 -6.50 3.70 -28.89
C LYS A 222 -7.70 2.93 -29.45
N GLU A 223 -8.69 2.63 -28.62
CA GLU A 223 -9.90 1.88 -29.00
C GLU A 223 -11.04 2.75 -29.57
N ASN A 224 -11.02 4.08 -29.36
CA ASN A 224 -11.95 5.01 -30.02
C ASN A 224 -11.26 5.77 -31.15
#